data_AF-A0AA40FMD4-F1
#
_entry.id   AF-A0AA40FMD4-F1
#
_cell.length_a   1.000
_cell.length_b   1.000
_cell.length_c   1.000
_cell.angle_alpha   90.00
_cell.angle_beta   90.00
_cell.angle_gamma   90.00
#
_symmetry.space_group_name_H-M   'P 1'
#
loop_
_entity.id
_entity.type
_entity.pdbx_description
1 polymer ?
#
loop_
_entity_poly.entity_id
_entity_poly.type
_entity_poly.pdbx_seq_one_letter_code
_entity_poly.pdbx_strand_id
1 'polypeptide(L)' 'MLVCALADEKYTTKYDNIDLDSILNSDRLLNNYVNCLLDVGSCTPDGKELK' A
#
# COMPACT_ATOMS: atom_id res chain seq x y z
N MET A 1 -21.61 -30.30 -5.86
CA MET A 1 -21.41 -28.87 -5.55
C MET A 1 -20.19 -28.79 -4.66
N LEU A 2 -19.00 -28.52 -5.21
CA LEU A 2 -17.84 -28.08 -4.42
C LEU A 2 -16.83 -27.47 -5.40
N VAL A 3 -17.15 -26.26 -5.86
CA VAL A 3 -16.15 -25.40 -6.47
C VAL A 3 -15.37 -24.84 -5.28
N CYS A 4 -14.37 -25.59 -4.83
CA CYS A 4 -13.31 -25.00 -4.02
C CYS A 4 -12.59 -24.04 -4.96
N ALA A 5 -13.04 -22.79 -4.98
CA ALA A 5 -12.18 -21.70 -5.38
C ALA A 5 -10.91 -21.86 -4.53
N LEU A 6 -9.84 -22.38 -5.16
CA LEU A 6 -8.48 -22.11 -4.70
C LEU A 6 -8.52 -20.61 -4.45
N ALA A 7 -8.43 -20.21 -3.18
CA ALA A 7 -8.42 -18.81 -2.83
C ALA A 7 -7.28 -18.24 -3.66
N ASP A 8 -7.68 -17.53 -4.71
CA ASP A 8 -6.84 -16.70 -5.55
C ASP A 8 -5.83 -16.07 -4.61
N GLU A 9 -4.54 -16.09 -4.94
CA GLU A 9 -3.47 -15.48 -4.15
C GLU A 9 -3.76 -13.97 -4.06
N LYS A 10 -4.74 -13.62 -3.22
CA LYS A 10 -5.22 -12.27 -3.08
C LYS A 10 -4.10 -11.51 -2.42
N TYR A 11 -3.88 -10.33 -2.98
CA TYR A 11 -2.96 -9.30 -2.53
C TYR A 11 -2.58 -9.46 -1.05
N THR A 12 -1.29 -9.47 -0.80
CA THR A 12 -0.69 -9.72 0.51
C THR A 12 -1.43 -8.93 1.61
N THR A 13 -1.80 -9.61 2.70
CA THR A 13 -2.45 -8.99 3.88
C THR A 13 -1.50 -8.08 4.66
N LYS A 14 -0.24 -7.95 4.21
CA LYS A 14 0.78 -7.13 4.87
C LYS A 14 0.37 -5.65 4.93
N TYR A 15 -0.43 -5.21 3.97
CA TYR A 15 -0.90 -3.83 3.85
C TYR A 15 -2.26 -3.58 4.52
N ASP A 16 -2.90 -4.60 5.13
CA ASP A 16 -4.22 -4.45 5.77
C ASP A 16 -4.19 -3.57 7.04
N ASN A 17 -2.99 -3.32 7.59
CA ASN A 17 -2.79 -2.49 8.79
C ASN A 17 -2.36 -1.05 8.45
N ILE A 18 -2.29 -0.68 7.17
CA ILE A 18 -1.96 0.69 6.78
C ILE A 18 -3.22 1.54 6.86
N ASP A 19 -3.13 2.63 7.62
CA ASP A 19 -4.20 3.63 7.70
C ASP A 19 -4.21 4.51 6.44
N LEU A 20 -4.90 4.02 5.41
CA LEU A 20 -5.08 4.74 4.15
C LEU A 20 -5.84 6.06 4.35
N ASP A 21 -6.80 6.11 5.28
CA ASP A 21 -7.57 7.32 5.54
C ASP A 21 -6.67 8.44 6.07
N SER A 22 -5.76 8.12 7.00
CA SER A 22 -4.78 9.10 7.49
C SER A 22 -3.80 9.57 6.41
N ILE A 23 -3.39 8.67 5.50
CA ILE A 23 -2.50 9.02 4.39
C ILE A 23 -3.22 9.93 3.38
N LEU A 24 -4.45 9.59 2.99
CA LEU A 24 -5.24 10.34 2.02
C LEU A 24 -5.73 11.69 2.58
N ASN A 25 -5.99 11.78 3.88
CA ASN A 25 -6.39 13.04 4.54
C ASN A 25 -5.20 13.93 4.93
N SER A 26 -3.97 13.47 4.76
CA SER A 26 -2.77 14.26 5.06
C SER A 26 -1.96 14.51 3.80
N ASP A 27 -2.04 15.73 3.28
CA ASP A 27 -1.23 16.15 2.12
C ASP A 27 0.26 15.90 2.30
N ARG A 28 0.77 16.00 3.54
CA ARG A 28 2.17 15.71 3.85
C ARG A 28 2.50 14.23 3.65
N LEU A 29 1.65 13.33 4.15
CA LEU A 29 1.87 11.88 4.04
C LEU A 29 1.66 11.42 2.59
N LEU A 30 0.58 11.89 1.96
CA LEU A 30 0.29 11.61 0.55
C LEU A 30 1.45 12.01 -0.36
N ASN A 31 1.95 13.25 -0.21
CA ASN A 31 3.08 13.72 -1.02
C ASN A 31 4.35 12.89 -0.80
N ASN A 32 4.60 12.41 0.43
CA ASN A 32 5.73 11.50 0.66
C ASN A 32 5.56 10.15 -0.05
N TYR A 33 4.36 9.57 -0.02
CA TYR A 33 4.07 8.33 -0.75
C TYR A 33 4.18 8.52 -2.27
N VAL A 34 3.66 9.63 -2.79
CA VAL A 34 3.76 9.96 -4.23
C VAL A 34 5.21 10.21 -4.64
N ASN A 35 5.96 11.01 -3.88
CA ASN A 35 7.38 11.29 -4.16
C ASN A 35 8.24 10.02 -4.08
N CYS A 36 7.90 9.10 -3.18
CA CYS A 36 8.52 7.79 -3.07
C CYS A 36 8.31 6.97 -4.35
N LEU A 37 7.06 6.85 -4.82
CA LEU A 37 6.73 6.08 -6.04
C LEU A 37 7.31 6.71 -7.31
N LEU A 38 7.60 8.02 -7.28
CA LEU A 38 8.23 8.76 -8.38
C LEU A 38 9.77 8.80 -8.28
N ASP A 39 10.39 8.16 -7.28
CA ASP A 39 11.85 8.20 -7.03
C ASP A 39 12.43 9.61 -6.80
N VAL A 40 11.60 10.57 -6.40
CA VAL A 40 12.00 11.98 -6.17
C VAL A 40 12.27 12.26 -4.68
N GLY A 41 12.03 11.28 -3.79
CA GLY A 41 12.19 11.49 -2.35
C GLY A 41 12.36 10.20 -1.54
N SER A 42 12.45 10.36 -0.23
CA SER A 42 12.58 9.26 0.73
C SER A 42 11.27 8.49 0.89
N CYS A 43 11.31 7.18 0.66
CA CYS A 43 10.21 6.26 0.92
C CYS A 43 10.05 5.89 2.39
N THR A 44 8.81 5.82 2.87
CA THR A 44 8.49 5.07 4.09
C THR A 44 8.78 3.57 3.85
N PRO A 45 9.04 2.78 4.90
CA PRO A 45 9.24 1.33 4.77
C PRO A 45 8.08 0.67 4.00
N ASP A 46 6.86 1.09 4.31
CA ASP A 46 5.64 0.61 3.65
C ASP A 46 5.56 1.06 2.19
N GLY A 47 5.87 2.33 1.90
CA GLY A 47 5.89 2.87 0.53
C GLY A 47 6.98 2.25 -0.36
N LYS A 48 8.10 1.83 0.23
CA LYS A 48 9.18 1.13 -0.46
C LYS A 48 8.76 -0.27 -0.91
N GLU A 49 7.85 -0.90 -0.17
CA GLU A 49 7.28 -2.19 -0.54
C GLU A 49 6.12 -2.08 -1.53
N LEU A 50 5.60 -0.88 -1.80
CA LEU A 50 4.60 -0.63 -2.84
C LEU A 50 5.22 -0.41 -4.23
N LYS A 51 6.54 -0.13 -4.28
CA LYS A 51 7.30 0.05 -5.52
C LYS A 51 7.72 -1.30 -6.09
#